data_AF-A0A1Y4UXW6-F1
#
_entry.id   AF-A0A1Y4UXW6-F1
#
_cell.length_a   1.000
_cell.length_b   1.000
_cell.length_c   1.000
_cell.angle_alpha   90.00
_cell.angle_beta   90.00
_cell.angle_gamma   90.00
#
_symmetry.space_group_name_H-M   'P 1'
#
loop_
_entity.id
_entity.type
_entity.pdbx_description
1 polymer ?
#
loop_
_entity_poly.entity_id
_entity_poly.type
_entity_poly.pdbx_seq_one_letter_code
_entity_poly.pdbx_strand_id
1 'polypeptide(L)'
;MLNEWQEFLDYTEQVEYRASGKKDTTWLGRFTFEALRDFSGMNRILTILARGFLFHASDGTLLSGDPRERIGFAYDGLCAWCSIPEGGGKLKEDWQHRTDFASLHEQFPKLVDKDSWGWFSRHFHQAMRFATEHPKLIRKNYAESAGELSKRFDRVWRIKVLQYQTKALSASTEGAWTIRFDDMIADALELGPLRRTEPELPSELTKRLEQIRPEKMPSNVLPTLVAYYLANRPEDGDWVVLPVTNFDCYFGDTNFGRKYLNQLPREVIERSNSFGISRYRVKADYLPK
;
A
#
# COMPACT_ATOMS: atom_id res chain seq x y z
N MET A 1 -4.93 -1.19 -7.03
CA MET A 1 -4.49 -2.60 -7.18
C MET A 1 -4.65 -3.06 -8.62
N LEU A 2 -5.86 -3.02 -9.16
CA LEU A 2 -6.09 -3.21 -10.60
C LEU A 2 -5.79 -1.91 -11.37
N ASN A 3 -6.40 -0.81 -10.92
CA ASN A 3 -5.93 0.53 -11.21
C ASN A 3 -4.85 0.90 -10.18
N GLU A 4 -3.61 1.02 -10.63
CA GLU A 4 -2.45 1.34 -9.81
C GLU A 4 -2.21 2.84 -9.74
N TRP A 5 -2.61 3.59 -10.77
CA TRP A 5 -2.60 5.06 -10.71
C TRP A 5 -3.58 5.58 -9.67
N GLN A 6 -4.79 5.01 -9.60
CA GLN A 6 -5.73 5.36 -8.52
C GLN A 6 -5.17 4.97 -7.15
N GLU A 7 -4.48 3.83 -7.04
CA GLU A 7 -3.83 3.44 -5.78
C GLU A 7 -2.73 4.42 -5.37
N PHE A 8 -1.96 4.94 -6.33
CA PHE A 8 -1.00 6.03 -6.09
C PHE A 8 -1.70 7.28 -5.56
N LEU A 9 -2.77 7.73 -6.23
CA LEU A 9 -3.55 8.90 -5.79
C LEU A 9 -4.14 8.70 -4.39
N ASP A 10 -4.64 7.51 -4.08
CA ASP A 10 -5.19 7.20 -2.75
C ASP A 10 -4.11 7.32 -1.64
N TYR A 11 -2.82 7.25 -2.00
CA TYR A 11 -1.68 7.42 -1.08
C TYR A 11 -1.02 8.80 -1.13
N THR A 12 -1.45 9.71 -2.02
CA THR A 12 -0.83 11.05 -2.16
C THR A 12 -1.84 12.20 -2.04
N GLU A 13 -3.12 11.94 -2.27
CA GLU A 13 -4.20 12.93 -2.15
C GLU A 13 -4.82 12.93 -0.75
N GLN A 14 -5.68 13.92 -0.48
CA GLN A 14 -6.30 14.07 0.83
C GLN A 14 -7.34 12.97 1.08
N VAL A 15 -7.30 12.38 2.29
CA VAL A 15 -8.32 11.44 2.75
C VAL A 15 -9.49 12.19 3.41
N GLU A 16 -10.71 11.73 3.12
CA GLU A 16 -11.92 12.21 3.79
C GLU A 16 -12.19 11.41 5.07
N TYR A 17 -12.05 12.07 6.23
CA TYR A 17 -12.32 11.45 7.53
C TYR A 17 -13.81 11.51 7.87
N ARG A 18 -14.58 10.56 7.33
CA ARG A 18 -16.01 10.41 7.58
C ARG A 18 -16.40 8.94 7.74
N ALA A 19 -17.51 8.68 8.42
CA ALA A 19 -18.06 7.35 8.55
C ALA A 19 -19.58 7.42 8.73
N SER A 20 -20.33 6.65 7.94
CA SER A 20 -21.78 6.45 8.07
C SER A 20 -22.16 5.42 9.13
N GLY A 21 -21.19 4.64 9.63
CA GLY A 21 -21.38 3.67 10.72
C GLY A 21 -20.19 2.72 10.86
N LYS A 22 -20.27 1.75 11.77
CA LYS A 22 -19.13 0.88 12.17
C LYS A 22 -18.54 -0.01 11.08
N LYS A 23 -19.27 -0.21 9.98
CA LYS A 23 -18.81 -0.96 8.81
C LYS A 23 -18.14 -0.07 7.76
N ASP A 24 -18.35 1.23 7.84
CA ASP A 24 -17.76 2.22 6.95
C ASP A 24 -16.33 2.52 7.39
N THR A 25 -15.38 2.16 6.54
CA THR A 25 -13.95 2.31 6.78
C THR A 25 -13.32 3.39 5.90
N THR A 26 -14.12 4.22 5.23
CA THR A 26 -13.63 5.27 4.31
C THR A 26 -12.66 6.26 4.96
N TRP A 27 -12.84 6.56 6.25
CA TRP A 27 -11.90 7.38 7.04
C TRP A 27 -10.47 6.82 7.17
N LEU A 28 -10.25 5.53 6.86
CA LEU A 28 -8.93 4.91 6.81
C LEU A 28 -8.25 5.08 5.44
N GLY A 29 -8.91 5.70 4.45
CA GLY A 29 -8.42 5.78 3.09
C GLY A 29 -8.15 4.39 2.50
N ARG A 30 -6.97 4.22 1.90
CA ARG A 30 -6.51 2.95 1.29
C ARG A 30 -5.77 2.04 2.28
N PHE A 31 -6.11 2.14 3.56
CA PHE A 31 -5.54 1.31 4.62
C PHE A 31 -6.64 0.54 5.35
N THR A 32 -6.23 -0.58 5.95
CA THR A 32 -6.99 -1.15 7.08
C THR A 32 -6.44 -0.60 8.39
N PHE A 33 -7.22 -0.70 9.47
CA PHE A 33 -6.73 -0.31 10.80
C PHE A 33 -5.50 -1.14 11.20
N GLU A 34 -5.52 -2.44 10.88
CA GLU A 34 -4.37 -3.33 11.06
C GLU A 34 -3.15 -2.91 10.22
N ALA A 35 -3.34 -2.43 8.99
CA ALA A 35 -2.25 -1.90 8.18
C ALA A 35 -1.60 -0.66 8.79
N LEU A 36 -2.40 0.28 9.31
CA LEU A 36 -1.89 1.43 10.04
C LEU A 36 -1.15 1.02 11.31
N ARG A 37 -1.73 0.10 12.09
CA ARG A 37 -1.16 -0.37 13.36
C ARG A 37 0.18 -1.07 13.18
N ASP A 38 0.26 -1.96 12.20
CA ASP A 38 1.38 -2.90 12.05
C ASP A 38 2.37 -2.46 10.94
N PHE A 39 2.09 -1.34 10.26
CA PHE A 39 2.80 -0.90 9.04
C PHE A 39 2.87 -2.00 7.97
N SER A 40 1.81 -2.79 7.86
CA SER A 40 1.78 -3.91 6.92
C SER A 40 1.46 -3.43 5.50
N GLY A 41 2.04 -4.11 4.51
CA GLY A 41 1.89 -3.73 3.10
C GLY A 41 2.79 -2.59 2.63
N MET A 42 3.66 -2.03 3.48
CA MET A 42 4.54 -0.90 3.15
C MET A 42 5.44 -1.14 1.93
N ASN A 43 5.88 -2.38 1.70
CA ASN A 43 6.66 -2.73 0.51
C ASN A 43 5.90 -2.33 -0.77
N ARG A 44 4.68 -2.86 -1.00
CA ARG A 44 3.87 -2.46 -2.17
C ARG A 44 3.56 -0.97 -2.18
N ILE A 45 3.22 -0.36 -1.05
CA ILE A 45 2.85 1.08 -1.00
C ILE A 45 4.02 1.93 -1.49
N LEU A 46 5.22 1.70 -0.96
CA LEU A 46 6.42 2.43 -1.37
C LEU A 46 6.80 2.11 -2.82
N THR A 47 6.65 0.88 -3.30
CA THR A 47 6.85 0.55 -4.72
C THR A 47 5.84 1.28 -5.63
N ILE A 48 4.57 1.39 -5.25
CA ILE A 48 3.55 2.15 -6.00
C ILE A 48 3.92 3.64 -6.07
N LEU A 49 4.36 4.21 -4.94
CA LEU A 49 4.83 5.59 -4.88
C LEU A 49 6.04 5.80 -5.78
N ALA A 50 7.07 4.95 -5.67
CA ALA A 50 8.27 5.00 -6.50
C ALA A 50 7.93 4.91 -7.99
N ARG A 51 7.04 3.99 -8.40
CA ARG A 51 6.57 3.88 -9.80
C ARG A 51 5.87 5.15 -10.27
N GLY A 52 5.04 5.77 -9.42
CA GLY A 52 4.41 7.06 -9.72
C GLY A 52 5.44 8.15 -10.01
N PHE A 53 6.44 8.29 -9.15
CA PHE A 53 7.49 9.31 -9.30
C PHE A 53 8.45 9.05 -10.47
N LEU A 54 8.73 7.79 -10.80
CA LEU A 54 9.64 7.43 -11.89
C LEU A 54 9.00 7.58 -13.28
N PHE A 55 7.71 7.29 -13.41
CA PHE A 55 7.09 7.10 -14.72
C PHE A 55 5.99 8.11 -15.05
N HIS A 56 5.44 8.83 -14.08
CA HIS A 56 4.24 9.65 -14.31
C HIS A 56 4.44 11.13 -13.95
N ALA A 57 3.82 12.00 -14.76
CA ALA A 57 3.58 13.37 -14.37
C ALA A 57 2.42 13.45 -13.34
N SER A 58 2.19 14.64 -12.78
CA SER A 58 1.15 14.86 -11.76
C SER A 58 -0.28 14.54 -12.22
N ASP A 59 -0.55 14.57 -13.52
CA ASP A 59 -1.85 14.22 -14.12
C ASP A 59 -1.96 12.73 -14.53
N GLY A 60 -0.91 11.94 -14.26
CA GLY A 60 -0.83 10.53 -14.61
C GLY A 60 -0.39 10.23 -16.03
N THR A 61 -0.04 11.25 -16.82
CA THR A 61 0.59 11.04 -18.14
C THR A 61 1.97 10.41 -17.99
N LEU A 62 2.35 9.58 -18.95
CA LEU A 62 3.66 8.94 -18.95
C LEU A 62 4.74 9.94 -19.33
N LEU A 63 5.80 9.98 -18.53
CA LEU A 63 6.98 10.78 -18.82
C LEU A 63 7.83 10.12 -19.91
N SER A 64 8.30 10.91 -20.86
CA SER A 64 9.30 10.48 -21.84
C SER A 64 10.72 10.42 -21.22
N GLY A 65 11.61 9.65 -21.82
CA GLY A 65 13.01 9.54 -21.40
C GLY A 65 13.28 8.44 -20.36
N ASP A 66 14.55 8.22 -20.03
CA ASP A 66 14.97 7.12 -19.15
C ASP A 66 14.48 7.36 -17.70
N PRO A 67 13.66 6.47 -17.12
CA PRO A 67 13.24 6.58 -15.71
C PRO A 67 14.42 6.60 -14.73
N ARG A 68 15.60 6.08 -15.10
CA ARG A 68 16.79 6.10 -14.23
C ARG A 68 17.29 7.50 -13.91
N GLU A 69 17.06 8.47 -14.79
CA GLU A 69 17.39 9.88 -14.54
C GLU A 69 16.54 10.49 -13.41
N ARG A 70 15.42 9.84 -13.07
CA ARG A 70 14.46 10.28 -12.04
C ARG A 70 14.58 9.50 -10.73
N ILE A 71 15.61 8.69 -10.56
CA ILE A 71 15.85 7.94 -9.30
C ILE A 71 15.95 8.89 -8.10
N GLY A 72 16.68 10.00 -8.22
CA GLY A 72 16.77 11.00 -7.16
C GLY A 72 15.41 11.60 -6.79
N PHE A 73 14.62 11.97 -7.80
CA PHE A 73 13.26 12.49 -7.61
C PHE A 73 12.34 11.47 -6.92
N ALA A 74 12.41 10.19 -7.32
CA ALA A 74 11.64 9.13 -6.68
C ALA A 74 12.06 8.90 -5.22
N TYR A 75 13.36 8.93 -4.93
CA TYR A 75 13.88 8.83 -3.57
C TYR A 75 13.40 10.00 -2.70
N ASP A 76 13.49 11.23 -3.19
CA ASP A 76 13.00 12.42 -2.49
C ASP A 76 11.48 12.33 -2.25
N GLY A 77 10.71 11.84 -3.21
CA GLY A 77 9.27 11.60 -3.05
C GLY A 77 8.94 10.60 -1.93
N LEU A 78 9.71 9.51 -1.81
CA LEU A 78 9.56 8.54 -0.71
C LEU A 78 9.94 9.17 0.64
N CYS A 79 11.01 9.97 0.70
CA CYS A 79 11.40 10.73 1.89
C CYS A 79 10.32 11.71 2.31
N ALA A 80 9.77 12.50 1.38
CA ALA A 80 8.70 13.45 1.64
C ALA A 80 7.43 12.77 2.15
N TRP A 81 7.03 11.64 1.53
CA TRP A 81 5.86 10.87 1.97
C TRP A 81 6.03 10.31 3.40
N CYS A 82 7.23 9.82 3.70
CA CYS A 82 7.60 9.24 4.99
C CYS A 82 7.94 10.25 6.09
N SER A 83 8.11 11.54 5.74
CA SER A 83 8.73 12.54 6.62
C SER A 83 8.05 12.65 7.98
N ILE A 84 8.85 12.89 9.00
CA ILE A 84 8.39 13.15 10.37
C ILE A 84 9.41 14.05 11.08
N PRO A 85 8.98 15.08 11.85
CA PRO A 85 9.92 15.97 12.52
C PRO A 85 10.93 15.22 13.37
N GLU A 86 12.17 15.69 13.36
CA GLU A 86 13.22 15.11 14.20
C GLU A 86 12.80 15.11 15.68
N GLY A 87 13.28 14.11 16.41
CA GLY A 87 13.15 14.14 17.87
C GLY A 87 14.01 15.26 18.45
N GLY A 88 13.72 15.70 19.68
CA GLY A 88 14.52 16.68 20.44
C GLY A 88 15.90 16.17 20.87
N GLY A 89 16.70 15.67 19.92
CA GLY A 89 18.04 15.12 20.10
C GLY A 89 19.13 16.04 19.53
N LYS A 90 20.38 15.56 19.56
CA LYS A 90 21.53 16.28 19.00
C LYS A 90 21.35 16.50 17.49
N LEU A 91 21.84 17.65 17.01
CA LEU A 91 21.96 17.93 15.58
C LEU A 91 22.72 16.78 14.90
N LYS A 92 22.10 16.22 13.86
CA LYS A 92 22.68 15.13 13.07
C LYS A 92 23.64 15.70 12.02
N GLU A 93 24.78 15.05 11.84
CA GLU A 93 25.72 15.39 10.76
C GLU A 93 25.11 15.05 9.39
N ASP A 94 25.62 15.69 8.33
CA ASP A 94 25.01 15.61 6.98
C ASP A 94 25.03 14.21 6.36
N TRP A 95 25.92 13.32 6.82
CA TRP A 95 25.98 11.93 6.38
C TRP A 95 25.00 11.00 7.11
N GLN A 96 24.33 11.47 8.17
CA GLN A 96 23.39 10.67 8.95
C GLN A 96 21.99 10.73 8.35
N HIS A 97 21.29 9.59 8.32
CA HIS A 97 19.90 9.54 7.90
C HIS A 97 19.01 10.45 8.76
N ARG A 98 18.15 11.21 8.09
CA ARG A 98 17.23 12.18 8.69
C ARG A 98 15.80 11.71 8.54
N THR A 99 14.91 12.19 9.40
CA THR A 99 13.47 11.98 9.25
C THR A 99 12.76 13.27 8.87
N ASP A 100 13.39 14.41 9.16
CA ASP A 100 12.91 15.72 8.74
C ASP A 100 13.28 16.00 7.28
N PHE A 101 12.25 16.28 6.49
CA PHE A 101 12.36 16.58 5.06
C PHE A 101 11.48 17.79 4.70
N ALA A 102 11.32 18.76 5.61
CA ALA A 102 10.56 19.99 5.31
C ALA A 102 11.11 20.75 4.09
N SER A 103 12.42 20.63 3.80
CA SER A 103 13.04 21.21 2.60
C SER A 103 12.45 20.68 1.30
N LEU A 104 11.87 19.48 1.30
CA LEU A 104 11.21 18.89 0.13
C LEU A 104 9.79 19.44 -0.09
N HIS A 105 9.28 20.33 0.77
CA HIS A 105 7.94 20.89 0.66
C HIS A 105 7.72 21.63 -0.67
N GLU A 106 8.72 22.34 -1.18
CA GLU A 106 8.59 23.05 -2.46
C GLU A 106 8.43 22.09 -3.64
N GLN A 107 9.12 20.95 -3.61
CA GLN A 107 9.04 19.92 -4.64
C GLN A 107 7.81 19.02 -4.49
N PHE A 108 7.40 18.73 -3.25
CA PHE A 108 6.32 17.81 -2.92
C PHE A 108 5.34 18.40 -1.89
N PRO A 109 4.63 19.51 -2.21
CA PRO A 109 3.80 20.24 -1.24
C PRO A 109 2.60 19.44 -0.73
N LYS A 110 2.15 18.43 -1.50
CA LYS A 110 1.11 17.49 -1.06
C LYS A 110 1.64 16.42 -0.11
N LEU A 111 2.93 16.08 -0.21
CA LEU A 111 3.50 14.96 0.54
C LEU A 111 4.06 15.42 1.87
N VAL A 112 4.83 16.50 1.92
CA VAL A 112 5.40 17.03 3.16
C VAL A 112 4.98 18.48 3.37
N ASP A 113 4.65 18.85 4.60
CA ASP A 113 4.36 20.24 4.95
C ASP A 113 5.61 20.98 5.43
N LYS A 114 5.48 22.28 5.70
CA LYS A 114 6.57 23.13 6.17
C LYS A 114 7.09 22.76 7.56
N ASP A 115 6.28 22.03 8.32
CA ASP A 115 6.61 21.55 9.65
C ASP A 115 7.20 20.13 9.61
N SER A 116 7.55 19.62 8.42
CA SER A 116 8.13 18.30 8.19
C SER A 116 7.21 17.11 8.47
N TRP A 117 5.90 17.29 8.57
CA TRP A 117 5.01 16.14 8.62
C TRP A 117 4.80 15.61 7.21
N GLY A 118 5.15 14.35 6.97
CA GLY A 118 4.88 13.63 5.73
C GLY A 118 3.43 13.15 5.65
N TRP A 119 3.01 12.78 4.45
CA TRP A 119 1.62 12.41 4.15
C TRP A 119 1.16 11.27 5.04
N PHE A 120 2.00 10.25 5.22
CA PHE A 120 1.65 9.10 6.03
C PHE A 120 1.50 9.45 7.52
N SER A 121 2.40 10.27 8.06
CA SER A 121 2.31 10.70 9.46
C SER A 121 1.07 11.57 9.71
N ARG A 122 0.76 12.50 8.80
CA ARG A 122 -0.47 13.29 8.88
C ARG A 122 -1.71 12.40 8.78
N HIS A 123 -1.73 11.47 7.84
CA HIS A 123 -2.84 10.54 7.66
C HIS A 123 -3.06 9.66 8.90
N PHE A 124 -1.99 9.06 9.42
CA PHE A 124 -2.04 8.22 10.61
C PHE A 124 -2.63 8.98 11.81
N HIS A 125 -2.12 10.17 12.11
CA HIS A 125 -2.60 10.97 13.24
C HIS A 125 -4.07 11.38 13.08
N GLN A 126 -4.48 11.77 11.88
CA GLN A 126 -5.87 12.13 11.62
C GLN A 126 -6.81 10.93 11.71
N ALA A 127 -6.39 9.75 11.23
CA ALA A 127 -7.16 8.52 11.40
C ALA A 127 -7.31 8.16 12.89
N MET A 128 -6.23 8.20 13.68
CA MET A 128 -6.28 7.90 15.12
C MET A 128 -7.11 8.94 15.90
N ARG A 129 -7.03 10.21 15.50
CA ARG A 129 -7.86 11.28 16.06
C ARG A 129 -9.34 11.04 15.77
N PHE A 130 -9.69 10.77 14.51
CA PHE A 130 -11.06 10.47 14.11
C PHE A 130 -11.63 9.28 14.89
N ALA A 131 -10.84 8.21 15.04
CA ALA A 131 -11.24 7.04 15.83
C ALA A 131 -11.52 7.40 17.30
N THR A 132 -10.74 8.31 17.87
CA THR A 132 -10.86 8.73 19.28
C THR A 132 -12.04 9.68 19.50
N GLU A 133 -12.28 10.61 18.57
CA GLU A 133 -13.36 11.62 18.65
C GLU A 133 -14.74 11.02 18.31
N HIS A 134 -14.80 9.94 17.52
CA HIS A 134 -16.05 9.33 17.06
C HIS A 134 -16.22 7.85 17.43
N PRO A 135 -16.09 7.45 18.72
CA PRO A 135 -16.11 6.04 19.14
C PRO A 135 -17.43 5.31 18.87
N LYS A 136 -18.53 6.05 18.68
CA LYS A 136 -19.85 5.48 18.33
C LYS A 136 -19.96 5.08 16.86
N LEU A 137 -19.22 5.77 15.98
CA LEU A 137 -19.23 5.53 14.53
C LEU A 137 -18.23 4.45 14.12
N ILE A 138 -17.24 4.15 14.95
CA ILE A 138 -16.19 3.18 14.63
C ILE A 138 -16.30 1.90 15.48
N ARG A 139 -15.50 0.89 15.13
CA ARG A 139 -15.42 -0.36 15.90
C ARG A 139 -14.81 -0.09 17.27
N LYS A 140 -15.37 -0.71 18.32
CA LYS A 140 -14.99 -0.47 19.72
C LYS A 140 -13.48 -0.69 19.96
N ASN A 141 -12.95 -1.80 19.45
CA ASN A 141 -11.52 -2.13 19.56
C ASN A 141 -10.60 -1.11 18.89
N TYR A 142 -11.03 -0.48 17.79
CA TYR A 142 -10.25 0.55 17.11
C TYR A 142 -10.22 1.83 17.96
N ALA A 143 -11.37 2.24 18.52
CA ALA A 143 -11.47 3.41 19.39
C ALA A 143 -10.60 3.26 20.65
N GLU A 144 -10.65 2.09 21.28
CA GLU A 144 -9.87 1.78 22.49
C GLU A 144 -8.36 1.78 22.23
N SER A 145 -7.93 1.37 21.03
CA SER A 145 -6.51 1.28 20.67
C SER A 145 -5.92 2.60 20.16
N ALA A 146 -6.74 3.46 19.55
CA ALA A 146 -6.28 4.62 18.78
C ALA A 146 -5.42 5.59 19.60
N GLY A 147 -5.82 5.88 20.84
CA GLY A 147 -5.07 6.80 21.71
C GLY A 147 -3.66 6.32 22.04
N GLU A 148 -3.48 5.02 22.30
CA GLU A 148 -2.16 4.46 22.59
C GLU A 148 -1.29 4.35 21.34
N LEU A 149 -1.90 4.03 20.19
CA LEU A 149 -1.21 3.98 18.92
C LEU A 149 -0.67 5.35 18.52
N SER A 150 -1.49 6.41 18.63
CA SER A 150 -1.06 7.78 18.36
C SER A 150 0.14 8.21 19.22
N LYS A 151 0.13 7.89 20.53
CA LYS A 151 1.23 8.24 21.45
C LYS A 151 2.56 7.57 21.08
N ARG A 152 2.53 6.34 20.58
CA ARG A 152 3.76 5.57 20.26
C ARG A 152 4.24 5.78 18.83
N PHE A 153 3.35 6.19 17.93
CA PHE A 153 3.60 6.25 16.49
C PHE A 153 4.88 6.99 16.16
N ASP A 154 5.04 8.24 16.60
CA ASP A 154 6.17 9.07 16.16
C ASP A 154 7.53 8.43 16.45
N ARG A 155 7.67 7.77 17.61
CA ARG A 155 8.91 7.07 17.96
C ARG A 155 9.14 5.87 17.04
N VAL A 156 8.11 5.05 16.84
CA VAL A 156 8.22 3.84 16.02
C VAL A 156 8.44 4.19 14.55
N TRP A 157 7.73 5.18 14.05
CA TRP A 157 7.82 5.63 12.68
C TRP A 157 9.18 6.24 12.37
N ARG A 158 9.74 7.09 13.25
CA ARG A 158 11.12 7.59 13.07
C ARG A 158 12.13 6.45 12.89
N ILE A 159 12.04 5.40 13.70
CA ILE A 159 12.93 4.23 13.58
C ILE A 159 12.75 3.57 12.21
N LYS A 160 11.51 3.42 11.73
CA LYS A 160 11.23 2.85 10.40
C LYS A 160 11.77 3.70 9.26
N VAL A 161 11.57 5.02 9.30
CA VAL A 161 12.07 5.94 8.26
C VAL A 161 13.60 5.91 8.18
N LEU A 162 14.29 5.82 9.32
CA LEU A 162 15.74 5.63 9.35
C LEU A 162 16.16 4.27 8.78
N GLN A 163 15.43 3.19 9.12
CA GLN A 163 15.69 1.85 8.56
C GLN A 163 15.53 1.84 7.04
N TYR A 164 14.49 2.50 6.50
CA TYR A 164 14.20 2.51 5.07
C TYR A 164 15.27 3.20 4.22
N GLN A 165 16.07 4.10 4.81
CA GLN A 165 17.16 4.77 4.11
C GLN A 165 18.48 3.98 4.14
N THR A 166 18.53 2.87 4.89
CA THR A 166 19.77 2.07 5.02
C THR A 166 20.23 1.58 3.66
N LYS A 167 21.45 1.94 3.27
CA LYS A 167 22.07 1.49 2.01
C LYS A 167 22.20 -0.03 1.98
N ALA A 168 21.99 -0.62 0.80
CA ALA A 168 22.00 -2.07 0.61
C ALA A 168 23.32 -2.76 1.05
N LEU A 169 24.46 -2.08 0.95
CA LEU A 169 25.79 -2.59 1.30
C LEU A 169 26.31 -2.08 2.66
N SER A 170 25.43 -1.61 3.55
CA SER A 170 25.86 -1.15 4.87
C SER A 170 26.40 -2.30 5.72
N ALA A 171 27.62 -2.16 6.26
CA ALA A 171 28.22 -3.14 7.16
C ALA A 171 27.43 -3.32 8.48
N SER A 172 26.51 -2.40 8.80
CA SER A 172 25.63 -2.44 9.97
C SER A 172 24.26 -3.10 9.71
N THR A 173 24.04 -3.66 8.51
CA THR A 173 22.76 -4.31 8.20
C THR A 173 22.60 -5.61 9.00
N GLU A 174 21.74 -5.59 10.02
CA GLU A 174 21.23 -6.83 10.62
C GLU A 174 20.40 -7.59 9.57
N GLY A 175 20.64 -8.90 9.44
CA GLY A 175 20.14 -9.77 8.37
C GLY A 175 18.62 -10.02 8.31
N ALA A 176 17.80 -9.10 8.81
CA ALA A 176 16.37 -9.13 8.61
C ALA A 176 16.00 -8.56 7.24
N TRP A 177 15.01 -9.18 6.58
CA TRP A 177 14.31 -8.67 5.40
C TRP A 177 13.76 -7.26 5.67
N THR A 178 14.58 -6.25 5.42
CA THR A 178 14.30 -4.87 5.77
C THR A 178 13.86 -4.14 4.51
N ILE A 179 12.72 -3.45 4.57
CA ILE A 179 12.28 -2.56 3.50
C ILE A 179 13.32 -1.45 3.34
N ARG A 180 13.77 -1.18 2.12
CA ARG A 180 14.68 -0.08 1.79
C ARG A 180 14.18 0.68 0.59
N PHE A 181 14.38 1.99 0.56
CA PHE A 181 13.99 2.82 -0.59
C PHE A 181 14.69 2.37 -1.88
N ASP A 182 15.97 2.01 -1.82
CA ASP A 182 16.71 1.51 -2.98
C ASP A 182 16.06 0.25 -3.58
N ASP A 183 15.65 -0.70 -2.73
CA ASP A 183 14.95 -1.92 -3.16
C ASP A 183 13.59 -1.58 -3.78
N MET A 184 12.86 -0.61 -3.23
CA MET A 184 11.54 -0.22 -3.75
C MET A 184 11.64 0.50 -5.10
N ILE A 185 12.70 1.28 -5.30
CA ILE A 185 13.01 1.94 -6.57
C ILE A 185 13.46 0.89 -7.60
N ALA A 186 14.25 -0.10 -7.20
CA ALA A 186 14.64 -1.20 -8.08
C ALA A 186 13.41 -2.01 -8.54
N ASP A 187 12.57 -2.46 -7.60
CA ASP A 187 11.30 -3.13 -7.90
C ASP A 187 10.41 -2.27 -8.81
N ALA A 188 10.36 -0.95 -8.56
CA ALA A 188 9.59 -0.03 -9.39
C ALA A 188 10.10 0.04 -10.84
N LEU A 189 11.40 0.04 -11.05
CA LEU A 189 12.02 0.02 -12.38
C LEU A 189 11.74 -1.30 -13.10
N GLU A 190 11.75 -2.43 -12.40
CA GLU A 190 11.43 -3.74 -12.95
C GLU A 190 9.95 -3.86 -13.35
N LEU A 191 9.05 -3.32 -12.53
CA LEU A 191 7.60 -3.37 -12.76
C LEU A 191 7.10 -2.34 -13.79
N GLY A 192 7.86 -1.27 -14.04
CA GLY A 192 7.51 -0.25 -15.01
C GLY A 192 6.37 0.70 -14.58
N PRO A 193 5.69 1.39 -15.53
CA PRO A 193 4.69 2.40 -15.22
C PRO A 193 3.43 1.82 -14.55
N LEU A 194 2.70 2.65 -13.79
CA LEU A 194 1.45 2.30 -13.14
C LEU A 194 0.34 2.04 -14.16
N ARG A 195 -0.39 0.92 -14.00
CA ARG A 195 -1.60 0.64 -14.78
C ARG A 195 -2.71 1.63 -14.43
N ARG A 196 -3.37 2.19 -15.44
CA ARG A 196 -4.45 3.17 -15.30
C ARG A 196 -5.85 2.61 -15.50
N THR A 197 -5.96 1.44 -16.11
CA THR A 197 -7.25 0.83 -16.45
C THR A 197 -7.42 -0.45 -15.65
N GLU A 198 -8.63 -0.66 -15.11
CA GLU A 198 -8.96 -1.93 -14.50
C GLU A 198 -9.18 -2.97 -15.60
N PRO A 199 -8.63 -4.19 -15.49
CA PRO A 199 -8.91 -5.25 -16.44
C PRO A 199 -10.41 -5.57 -16.39
N GLU A 200 -11.13 -5.27 -17.46
CA GLU A 200 -12.54 -5.64 -17.58
C GLU A 200 -12.64 -7.14 -17.89
N LEU A 201 -13.34 -7.87 -17.03
CA LEU A 201 -13.66 -9.26 -17.30
C LEU A 201 -14.88 -9.36 -18.21
N PRO A 202 -14.90 -10.29 -19.18
CA PRO A 202 -16.08 -10.55 -19.99
C PRO A 202 -17.31 -10.78 -19.12
N SER A 203 -18.44 -10.17 -19.49
CA SER A 203 -19.68 -10.25 -18.72
C SER A 203 -20.15 -11.69 -18.46
N GLU A 204 -19.91 -12.57 -19.43
CA GLU A 204 -20.16 -14.01 -19.31
C GLU A 204 -19.31 -14.68 -18.21
N LEU A 205 -18.02 -14.32 -18.12
CA LEU A 205 -17.14 -14.83 -17.07
C LEU A 205 -17.58 -14.32 -15.69
N THR A 206 -17.95 -13.03 -15.59
CA THR A 206 -18.46 -12.44 -14.34
C THR A 206 -19.74 -13.15 -13.86
N LYS A 207 -20.66 -13.50 -14.76
CA LYS A 207 -21.87 -14.27 -14.41
C LYS A 207 -21.54 -15.67 -13.88
N ARG A 208 -20.57 -16.36 -14.49
CA ARG A 208 -20.13 -17.69 -14.02
C ARG A 208 -19.48 -17.63 -12.65
N LEU A 209 -18.63 -16.62 -12.41
CA LEU A 209 -18.02 -16.39 -11.10
C LEU A 209 -19.08 -16.13 -10.02
N GLU A 210 -20.14 -15.40 -10.37
CA GLU A 210 -21.25 -15.13 -9.46
C GLU A 210 -22.04 -16.40 -9.08
N GLN A 211 -22.22 -17.34 -10.01
CA GLN A 211 -22.91 -18.62 -9.75
C GLN A 211 -22.16 -19.52 -8.75
N ILE A 212 -20.84 -19.41 -8.70
CA ILE A 212 -19.97 -20.26 -7.88
C ILE A 212 -19.53 -19.53 -6.60
N ARG A 213 -19.83 -18.23 -6.50
CA ARG A 213 -19.51 -17.38 -5.37
C ARG A 213 -20.10 -17.96 -4.07
N PRO A 214 -19.29 -18.11 -3.01
CA PRO A 214 -19.83 -18.43 -1.69
C PRO A 214 -20.79 -17.33 -1.20
N GLU A 215 -21.93 -17.72 -0.63
CA GLU A 215 -23.01 -16.79 -0.22
C GLU A 215 -22.54 -15.61 0.67
N LYS A 216 -21.56 -15.86 1.54
CA LYS A 216 -21.02 -14.86 2.48
C LYS A 216 -19.91 -13.96 1.91
N MET A 217 -19.46 -14.23 0.68
CA MET A 217 -18.40 -13.49 0.01
C MET A 217 -18.99 -12.37 -0.84
N PRO A 218 -18.48 -11.14 -0.79
CA PRO A 218 -18.91 -10.05 -1.67
C PRO A 218 -18.71 -10.39 -3.16
N SER A 219 -19.62 -9.89 -4.03
CA SER A 219 -19.65 -10.20 -5.47
C SER A 219 -18.41 -9.75 -6.23
N ASN A 220 -17.70 -8.73 -5.74
CA ASN A 220 -16.50 -8.21 -6.37
C ASN A 220 -15.23 -9.01 -6.05
N VAL A 221 -15.20 -9.89 -5.04
CA VAL A 221 -13.96 -10.56 -4.60
C VAL A 221 -13.40 -11.50 -5.68
N LEU A 222 -14.20 -12.43 -6.19
CA LEU A 222 -13.74 -13.38 -7.23
C LEU A 222 -13.35 -12.67 -8.54
N PRO A 223 -14.16 -11.74 -9.09
CA PRO A 223 -13.76 -10.95 -10.25
C PRO A 223 -12.44 -10.20 -10.04
N THR A 224 -12.24 -9.57 -8.87
CA THR A 224 -11.01 -8.85 -8.57
C THR A 224 -9.79 -9.79 -8.57
N LEU A 225 -9.91 -10.98 -7.99
CA LEU A 225 -8.82 -11.97 -7.99
C LEU A 225 -8.50 -12.46 -9.40
N VAL A 226 -9.50 -12.71 -10.23
CA VAL A 226 -9.27 -13.16 -11.61
C VAL A 226 -8.65 -12.03 -12.44
N ALA A 227 -9.15 -10.80 -12.34
CA ALA A 227 -8.57 -9.64 -12.99
C ALA A 227 -7.11 -9.40 -12.56
N TYR A 228 -6.82 -9.53 -11.26
CA TYR A 228 -5.45 -9.39 -10.74
C TYR A 228 -4.55 -10.50 -11.28
N TYR A 229 -5.04 -11.73 -11.34
CA TYR A 229 -4.30 -12.86 -11.90
C TYR A 229 -3.92 -12.59 -13.35
N LEU A 230 -4.89 -12.19 -14.19
CA LEU A 230 -4.65 -11.89 -15.61
C LEU A 230 -3.63 -10.77 -15.80
N ALA A 231 -3.70 -9.73 -14.96
CA ALA A 231 -2.81 -8.58 -15.06
C ALA A 231 -1.38 -8.84 -14.56
N ASN A 232 -1.17 -9.87 -13.73
CA ASN A 232 0.11 -10.12 -13.05
C ASN A 232 0.65 -11.54 -13.28
N ARG A 233 0.07 -12.30 -14.21
CA ARG A 233 0.55 -13.63 -14.59
C ARG A 233 1.92 -13.50 -15.26
N PRO A 234 2.97 -14.16 -14.75
CA PRO A 234 4.27 -14.16 -15.41
C PRO A 234 4.20 -14.96 -16.71
N GLU A 235 5.08 -14.64 -17.67
CA GLU A 235 5.11 -15.32 -18.98
C GLU A 235 5.50 -16.80 -18.85
N ASP A 236 6.34 -17.12 -17.87
CA ASP A 236 6.93 -18.44 -17.64
C ASP A 236 6.22 -19.26 -16.55
N GLY A 237 5.06 -18.79 -16.06
CA GLY A 237 4.39 -19.45 -14.94
C GLY A 237 2.87 -19.28 -14.87
N ASP A 238 2.24 -20.26 -14.23
CA ASP A 238 0.80 -20.23 -13.94
C ASP A 238 0.49 -19.68 -12.55
N TRP A 239 1.51 -19.36 -11.74
CA TRP A 239 1.31 -18.94 -10.36
C TRP A 239 1.60 -17.45 -10.19
N VAL A 240 0.67 -16.76 -9.55
CA VAL A 240 0.77 -15.34 -9.20
C VAL A 240 0.89 -15.20 -7.69
N VAL A 241 1.78 -14.33 -7.23
CA VAL A 241 1.87 -13.97 -5.81
C VAL A 241 0.56 -13.30 -5.37
N LEU A 242 0.00 -13.73 -4.25
CA LEU A 242 -1.21 -13.18 -3.67
C LEU A 242 -0.87 -12.20 -2.54
N PRO A 243 -0.86 -10.88 -2.79
CA PRO A 243 -0.56 -9.89 -1.76
C PRO A 243 -1.77 -9.66 -0.84
N VAL A 244 -1.97 -10.58 0.12
CA VAL A 244 -3.16 -10.62 0.98
C VAL A 244 -3.44 -9.28 1.67
N THR A 245 -2.41 -8.66 2.27
CA THR A 245 -2.55 -7.38 2.96
C THR A 245 -3.01 -6.27 2.03
N ASN A 246 -2.57 -6.27 0.77
CA ASN A 246 -2.98 -5.23 -0.17
C ASN A 246 -4.41 -5.44 -0.66
N PHE A 247 -4.89 -6.68 -0.73
CA PHE A 247 -6.30 -6.97 -0.99
C PHE A 247 -7.17 -6.53 0.18
N ASP A 248 -6.73 -6.77 1.41
CA ASP A 248 -7.40 -6.25 2.61
C ASP A 248 -7.49 -4.71 2.57
N CYS A 249 -6.38 -4.02 2.24
CA CYS A 249 -6.37 -2.57 2.06
C CYS A 249 -7.27 -2.10 0.91
N TYR A 250 -7.35 -2.84 -0.19
CA TYR A 250 -8.24 -2.53 -1.30
C TYR A 250 -9.72 -2.65 -0.92
N PHE A 251 -10.09 -3.70 -0.19
CA PHE A 251 -11.46 -3.92 0.27
C PHE A 251 -11.82 -3.11 1.52
N GLY A 252 -10.84 -2.43 2.14
CA GLY A 252 -11.03 -1.56 3.30
C GLY A 252 -11.23 -2.30 4.62
N ASP A 253 -11.02 -3.62 4.67
CA ASP A 253 -11.04 -4.43 5.89
C ASP A 253 -10.24 -5.72 5.76
N THR A 254 -10.07 -6.46 6.86
CA THR A 254 -9.29 -7.71 6.89
C THR A 254 -10.12 -8.98 6.59
N ASN A 255 -11.35 -8.85 6.09
CA ASN A 255 -12.20 -10.02 5.85
C ASN A 255 -11.67 -10.87 4.71
N PHE A 256 -10.99 -10.28 3.73
CA PHE A 256 -10.38 -11.03 2.65
C PHE A 256 -9.36 -12.03 3.21
N GLY A 257 -8.34 -11.53 3.90
CA GLY A 257 -7.28 -12.35 4.51
C GLY A 257 -7.80 -13.33 5.56
N ARG A 258 -8.73 -12.91 6.43
CA ARG A 258 -9.17 -13.72 7.59
C ARG A 258 -10.32 -14.68 7.29
N LYS A 259 -11.20 -14.37 6.34
CA LYS A 259 -12.44 -15.12 6.09
C LYS A 259 -12.53 -15.65 4.66
N TYR A 260 -12.39 -14.78 3.66
CA TYR A 260 -12.70 -15.12 2.28
C TYR A 260 -11.64 -16.05 1.65
N LEU A 261 -10.37 -15.93 2.05
CA LEU A 261 -9.31 -16.83 1.59
C LEU A 261 -9.60 -18.32 1.80
N ASN A 262 -10.25 -18.68 2.90
CA ASN A 262 -10.59 -20.08 3.21
C ASN A 262 -11.88 -20.55 2.53
N GLN A 263 -12.62 -19.64 1.90
CA GLN A 263 -13.87 -19.90 1.20
C GLN A 263 -13.71 -19.88 -0.33
N LEU A 264 -12.50 -19.57 -0.84
CA LEU A 264 -12.26 -19.51 -2.28
C LEU A 264 -12.64 -20.85 -2.95
N PRO A 265 -13.52 -20.85 -3.97
CA PRO A 265 -13.92 -22.06 -4.66
C PRO A 265 -12.73 -22.72 -5.35
N ARG A 266 -12.43 -23.97 -4.97
CA ARG A 266 -11.36 -24.78 -5.59
C ARG A 266 -11.61 -25.07 -7.07
N GLU A 267 -12.84 -24.87 -7.55
CA GLU A 267 -13.17 -24.97 -8.96
C GLU A 267 -12.54 -23.83 -9.77
N VAL A 268 -12.45 -22.63 -9.20
CA VAL A 268 -11.95 -21.43 -9.87
C VAL A 268 -10.47 -21.20 -9.54
N ILE A 269 -10.11 -21.29 -8.27
CA ILE A 269 -8.81 -20.87 -7.75
C ILE A 269 -8.12 -22.02 -7.02
N GLU A 270 -6.87 -22.27 -7.39
CA GLU A 270 -5.97 -23.10 -6.61
C GLU A 270 -4.98 -22.21 -5.86
N ARG A 271 -4.84 -22.44 -4.55
CA ARG A 271 -3.98 -21.63 -3.68
C ARG A 271 -2.90 -22.50 -3.04
N SER A 272 -1.68 -21.97 -3.01
CA SER A 272 -0.55 -22.52 -2.28
C SER A 272 -0.05 -21.47 -1.28
N ASN A 273 0.31 -21.91 -0.08
CA ASN A 273 0.92 -21.06 0.93
C ASN A 273 2.09 -21.83 1.55
N SER A 274 3.31 -21.30 1.40
CA SER A 274 4.53 -21.88 1.95
C SER A 274 5.49 -20.77 2.32
N PHE A 275 6.21 -20.94 3.44
CA PHE A 275 7.23 -20.00 3.93
C PHE A 275 6.76 -18.53 4.01
N GLY A 276 5.49 -18.31 4.35
CA GLY A 276 4.90 -16.97 4.47
C GLY A 276 4.53 -16.32 3.13
N ILE A 277 4.73 -16.99 2.00
CA ILE A 277 4.33 -16.52 0.68
C ILE A 277 3.06 -17.26 0.26
N SER A 278 1.99 -16.50 0.01
CA SER A 278 0.79 -17.03 -0.63
C SER A 278 0.87 -16.78 -2.13
N ARG A 279 0.57 -17.80 -2.92
CA ARG A 279 0.42 -17.72 -4.38
C ARG A 279 -0.81 -18.46 -4.83
N TYR A 280 -1.34 -18.11 -5.99
CA TYR A 280 -2.53 -18.73 -6.54
C TYR A 280 -2.47 -18.81 -8.06
N ARG A 281 -3.28 -19.71 -8.61
CA ARG A 281 -3.57 -19.80 -10.04
C ARG A 281 -5.05 -19.89 -10.29
N VAL A 282 -5.49 -19.30 -11.41
CA VAL A 282 -6.88 -19.40 -11.88
C VAL A 282 -6.96 -20.53 -12.91
N LYS A 283 -7.97 -21.40 -12.79
CA LYS A 283 -8.13 -22.52 -13.72
C LYS A 283 -8.50 -22.02 -15.12
N ALA A 284 -8.06 -22.76 -16.13
CA ALA A 284 -8.23 -22.42 -17.54
C ALA A 284 -9.68 -22.12 -17.95
N ASP A 285 -10.65 -22.83 -17.37
CA ASP A 285 -12.08 -22.63 -17.65
C ASP A 285 -12.61 -21.25 -17.21
N TYR A 286 -11.86 -20.55 -16.37
CA TYR A 286 -12.16 -19.22 -15.81
C TYR A 286 -11.20 -18.14 -16.32
N LEU A 287 -10.50 -18.40 -17.42
CA LEU A 287 -9.72 -17.41 -18.15
C LEU A 287 -10.50 -16.94 -19.39
N PRO A 288 -10.37 -15.66 -19.79
CA PRO A 288 -10.87 -15.21 -21.09
C PRO A 288 -10.26 -16.07 -22.21
N LYS A 289 -11.09 -16.46 -23.17
CA LYS A 289 -10.67 -17.16 -24.38
C LYS A 289 -10.28 -16.18 -25.47
#